data_AF-A0A0B8P9Z3-F1
#
_entry.id   AF-A0A0B8P9Z3-F1
#
_cell.length_a   1.000
_cell.length_b   1.000
_cell.length_c   1.000
_cell.angle_alpha   90.00
_cell.angle_beta   90.00
_cell.angle_gamma   90.00
#
_symmetry.space_group_name_H-M   'P 1'
#
loop_
_entity.id
_entity.type
_entity.pdbx_description
1 polymer ?
#
loop_
_entity_poly.entity_id
_entity_poly.type
_entity_poly.pdbx_seq_one_letter_code
_entity_poly.pdbx_strand_id
1 'polypeptide(L)' 'MKVLIKYTQTGKYKDQAWDPLKIKFKGDISAVTPSYAAQLIEKEKATLVTSEEQHIFIEA' A
#
# COMPACT_ATOMS: atom_id res chain seq x y z
N MET A 1 7.14 -9.98 5.83
CA MET A 1 7.47 -8.54 5.81
C MET A 1 6.57 -7.77 4.86
N LYS A 2 5.68 -6.97 5.43
CA LYS A 2 4.81 -6.03 4.71
C LYS A 2 4.91 -4.63 5.32
N VAL A 3 4.56 -3.62 4.55
CA VAL A 3 4.49 -2.21 4.98
C VAL A 3 3.09 -1.67 4.79
N LEU A 4 2.68 -0.72 5.63
CA LEU A 4 1.38 -0.05 5.51
C LEU A 4 1.42 1.09 4.50
N ILE A 5 0.46 1.05 3.57
CA ILE A 5 0.19 2.15 2.64
C ILE A 5 -1.25 2.62 2.76
N LYS A 6 -1.48 3.88 2.39
CA LYS A 6 -2.81 4.47 2.22
C LYS A 6 -3.06 4.73 0.74
N TYR A 7 -4.15 4.19 0.19
CA TYR A 7 -4.49 4.42 -1.21
C TYR A 7 -4.97 5.85 -1.43
N THR A 8 -4.48 6.50 -2.48
CA THR A 8 -4.89 7.87 -2.86
C THR A 8 -5.99 7.88 -3.93
N GLN A 9 -6.24 6.73 -4.55
CA GLN A 9 -7.19 6.55 -5.65
C GLN A 9 -8.02 5.28 -5.41
N THR A 10 -9.29 5.31 -5.84
CA THR A 10 -10.15 4.12 -5.85
C THR A 10 -9.86 3.30 -7.10
N GLY A 11 -9.70 1.99 -6.96
CA GLY A 11 -9.34 1.15 -8.08
C GLY A 11 -9.19 -0.32 -7.72
N LYS A 12 -8.76 -1.10 -8.71
CA LYS A 12 -8.46 -2.52 -8.56
C LYS A 12 -6.96 -2.70 -8.37
N TYR A 13 -6.57 -3.38 -7.31
CA TYR A 13 -5.18 -3.55 -6.89
C TYR A 13 -4.90 -5.04 -6.61
N LYS A 14 -3.67 -5.48 -6.90
CA LYS A 14 -3.14 -6.78 -6.48
C LYS A 14 -1.67 -6.62 -6.12
N ASP A 15 -1.29 -7.11 -4.95
CA ASP A 15 0.07 -6.95 -4.41
C ASP A 15 1.02 -7.93 -5.10
N GLN A 16 0.67 -9.22 -5.11
CA GLN A 16 1.41 -10.24 -5.85
C GLN A 16 0.69 -10.66 -7.14
N ALA A 17 1.44 -11.24 -8.08
CA ALA A 17 0.90 -11.66 -9.39
C ALA A 17 -0.28 -12.64 -9.26
N TRP A 18 -0.21 -13.49 -8.24
CA TRP A 18 -1.14 -14.58 -7.91
C TRP A 18 -2.21 -14.19 -6.89
N ASP A 19 -2.15 -12.97 -6.33
CA ASP A 19 -3.18 -12.50 -5.40
C ASP A 19 -4.49 -12.22 -6.15
N PRO A 20 -5.64 -12.45 -5.49
CA PRO A 20 -6.92 -12.03 -6.03
C PRO A 20 -6.95 -10.50 -6.17
N LEU A 21 -7.51 -10.04 -7.29
CA LEU A 21 -7.69 -8.62 -7.55
C LEU A 21 -8.73 -8.06 -6.57
N LYS A 22 -8.34 -7.07 -5.75
CA LYS A 22 -9.23 -6.45 -4.75
C LYS A 22 -9.57 -5.03 -5.16
N ILE A 23 -10.82 -4.64 -4.94
CA ILE A 23 -11.21 -3.23 -5.02
C ILE A 23 -10.73 -2.56 -3.74
N LYS A 24 -10.04 -1.43 -3.88
CA LYS A 24 -9.65 -0.55 -2.79
C LYS A 24 -10.19 0.83 -3.05
N PHE A 25 -10.61 1.49 -1.99
CA PHE A 25 -11.11 2.85 -2.03
C PHE A 25 -10.02 3.83 -1.64
N LYS A 26 -10.12 5.05 -2.17
CA LYS A 26 -9.30 6.17 -1.71
C LYS A 26 -9.44 6.32 -0.19
N GLY A 27 -8.32 6.31 0.51
CA GLY A 27 -8.24 6.41 1.97
C GLY A 27 -8.04 5.07 2.67
N ASP A 28 -8.30 3.93 2.01
CA ASP A 28 -8.08 2.60 2.58
C ASP A 28 -6.61 2.41 2.96
N ILE A 29 -6.38 1.76 4.11
CA ILE A 29 -5.05 1.36 4.56
C ILE A 29 -4.90 -0.15 4.34
N SER A 30 -3.73 -0.58 3.86
CA SER A 30 -3.44 -2.01 3.70
C SER A 30 -1.96 -2.32 3.85
N ALA A 31 -1.68 -3.48 4.42
CA ALA A 31 -0.34 -4.05 4.46
C ALA A 31 -0.02 -4.75 3.13
N VAL A 32 1.07 -4.33 2.50
CA VAL A 32 1.52 -4.84 1.19
C VAL A 32 3.02 -5.13 1.19
N THR A 33 3.50 -5.85 0.17
CA THR A 33 4.95 -6.03 -0.01
C THR A 33 5.66 -4.69 -0.26
N PRO A 34 6.90 -4.50 0.22
CA PRO A 34 7.64 -3.25 0.02
C PRO A 34 7.84 -2.88 -1.45
N SER A 35 8.08 -3.87 -2.32
CA SER A 35 8.25 -3.64 -3.76
C SER A 35 6.97 -3.12 -4.41
N TYR A 36 5.82 -3.64 -4.01
CA TYR A 36 4.53 -3.15 -4.50
C TYR A 36 4.19 -1.76 -3.95
N ALA A 37 4.48 -1.51 -2.67
CA ALA A 37 4.34 -0.18 -2.08
C ALA A 37 5.12 0.87 -2.88
N ALA A 38 6.40 0.60 -3.19
CA ALA A 38 7.24 1.48 -3.97
C ALA A 38 6.62 1.79 -5.35
N GLN A 39 6.15 0.76 -6.07
CA GLN A 39 5.51 0.94 -7.38
C GLN A 39 4.23 1.79 -7.32
N LEU A 40 3.43 1.66 -6.26
CA LEU A 40 2.21 2.44 -6.11
C LEU A 40 2.51 3.90 -5.76
N ILE A 41 3.53 4.14 -4.93
CA ILE A 41 3.97 5.48 -4.54
C ILE A 41 4.57 6.21 -5.75
N GLU A 42 5.42 5.55 -6.53
CA GLU A 42 6.01 6.10 -7.77
C GLU A 42 4.94 6.52 -8.78
N LYS A 43 3.79 5.83 -8.79
CA LYS A 43 2.64 6.13 -9.65
C LYS A 43 1.60 7.05 -9.00
N GLU A 44 1.91 7.64 -7.85
CA GLU A 44 1.01 8.51 -7.08
C GLU A 44 -0.33 7.87 -6.69
N LYS A 45 -0.36 6.53 -6.58
CA LYS A 45 -1.56 5.73 -6.25
C LYS A 45 -1.68 5.39 -4.77
N ALA A 46 -0.62 5.62 -4.00
CA ALA A 46 -0.61 5.42 -2.56
C ALA A 46 0.44 6.32 -1.88
N THR A 47 0.31 6.48 -0.57
CA THR A 47 1.35 7.06 0.30
C THR A 47 1.73 6.07 1.38
N LEU A 48 2.98 6.11 1.83
CA LEU A 48 3.41 5.30 2.98
C LEU A 48 2.71 5.80 4.24
N VAL A 49 2.23 4.88 5.08
CA VAL A 49 1.72 5.24 6.41
C VAL A 49 2.88 5.22 7.37
N THR A 50 3.17 6.38 7.93
CA THR A 50 4.21 6.56 8.95
C THR A 50 3.59 7.00 10.28
N SER A 51 4.31 6.78 11.37
CA SER A 51 3.98 7.44 12.64
C SER A 51 4.24 8.95 12.55
N GLU A 52 3.85 9.69 13.60
CA GLU A 52 4.18 11.11 13.77
C GLU A 52 5.69 11.37 13.76
N GLU A 53 6.49 10.39 14.19
CA GLU A 53 7.95 10.40 14.18
C GLU A 53 8.56 9.84 12.88
N GLN A 54 7.74 9.66 11.82
CA GLN A 54 8.16 9.12 10.52
C GLN A 54 8.63 7.65 10.54
N HIS A 55 8.29 6.87 11.57
CA HIS A 55 8.59 5.44 11.60
C HIS A 55 7.65 4.67 10.66
N ILE A 56 8.19 3.66 9.97
CA ILE A 56 7.44 2.79 9.04
C ILE A 56 6.85 1.62 9.83
N PHE A 57 5.54 1.40 9.68
CA PHE A 57 4.89 0.21 10.25
C PHE A 57 5.19 -1.03 9.40
N ILE A 58 5.85 -2.01 10.00
CA ILE A 58 6.20 -3.29 9.38
C ILE A 58 5.37 -4.41 10.02
N GLU A 59 4.62 -5.15 9.21
CA GLU A 59 3.92 -6.38 9.63
C GLU A 59 4.80 -7.59 9.25
N ALA A 60 4.98 -8.50 10.22
CA ALA A 60 5.84 -9.68 10.08
C ALA A 60 5.22 -10.72 9.14
#